data_AF-A0A497NRP6-F1
#
_entry.id   AF-A0A497NRP6-F1
#
_cell.length_a   1.000
_cell.length_b   1.000
_cell.length_c   1.000
_cell.angle_alpha   90.00
_cell.angle_beta   90.00
_cell.angle_gamma   90.00
#
_symmetry.space_group_name_H-M   'P 1'
#
loop_
_entity.id
_entity.type
_entity.pdbx_description
1 polymer ?
#
loop_
_entity_poly.entity_id
_entity_poly.type
_entity_poly.pdbx_seq_one_letter_code
_entity_poly.pdbx_strand_id
1 'polypeptide(L)'
;MKKKSPSKDEALEALDFIINVLKEHEKDLDRLINELGNITERLGDAGEFSEKIEKVEERLTGLQNEITNLISYLSTSPHEAQAIPVTVTQEQKTQTLKTRITQGPPVILRCKQWEDFQTLAYQAQTLSFLYKETEKKFQVDALKENQIITYSGELPKQTNLLKTWLSKKLDIPEKNILEGILAIG
;
A
#
# COMPACT_ATOMS: atom_id res chain seq x y z
N MET A 1 -63.60 -22.50 3.91
CA MET A 1 -63.49 -21.17 3.25
C MET A 1 -62.96 -21.38 1.85
N LYS A 2 -63.74 -21.05 0.81
CA LYS A 2 -63.31 -21.20 -0.60
C LYS A 2 -62.38 -20.04 -0.95
N LYS A 3 -61.12 -20.32 -1.32
CA LYS A 3 -60.20 -19.33 -1.88
C LYS A 3 -60.81 -18.80 -3.18
N LYS A 4 -61.19 -17.52 -3.20
CA LYS A 4 -61.65 -16.83 -4.40
C LYS A 4 -60.43 -16.69 -5.32
N SER A 5 -60.49 -17.28 -6.50
CA SER A 5 -59.45 -17.09 -7.52
C SER A 5 -59.39 -15.61 -7.88
N PRO A 6 -58.19 -15.02 -8.00
CA PRO A 6 -58.03 -13.61 -8.35
C PRO A 6 -58.76 -13.32 -9.65
N SER A 7 -59.37 -12.14 -9.74
CA SER A 7 -60.03 -11.71 -10.99
C SER A 7 -58.99 -11.65 -12.10
N LYS A 8 -59.40 -11.87 -13.36
CA LYS A 8 -58.50 -11.72 -14.51
C LYS A 8 -57.87 -10.32 -14.54
N ASP A 9 -58.61 -9.31 -14.11
CA ASP A 9 -58.13 -7.92 -14.02
C ASP A 9 -57.03 -7.77 -12.97
N GLU A 10 -57.17 -8.43 -11.81
CA GLU A 10 -56.17 -8.41 -10.72
C GLU A 10 -54.88 -9.14 -11.13
N ALA A 11 -55.00 -10.19 -11.95
CA ALA A 11 -53.85 -10.87 -12.54
C ALA A 11 -53.13 -10.03 -13.61
N LEU A 12 -53.87 -9.22 -14.38
CA LEU A 12 -53.29 -8.31 -15.37
C LEU A 12 -52.60 -7.12 -14.70
N GLU A 13 -53.19 -6.54 -13.66
CA GLU A 13 -52.58 -5.47 -12.86
C GLU A 13 -51.26 -5.92 -12.20
N ALA A 14 -51.24 -7.13 -11.65
CA ALA A 14 -50.02 -7.70 -11.08
C ALA A 14 -48.91 -7.90 -12.14
N LEU A 15 -49.30 -8.22 -13.37
CA LEU A 15 -48.37 -8.44 -14.48
C LEU A 15 -47.81 -7.10 -14.99
N ASP A 16 -48.64 -6.06 -15.08
CA ASP A 16 -48.19 -4.69 -15.39
C ASP A 16 -47.24 -4.14 -14.32
N PHE A 17 -47.49 -4.43 -13.04
CA PHE A 17 -46.58 -4.08 -11.96
C PHE A 17 -45.21 -4.76 -12.14
N ILE A 18 -45.21 -6.07 -12.41
CA ILE A 18 -43.96 -6.83 -12.65
C ILE A 18 -43.21 -6.29 -13.86
N ILE A 19 -43.91 -5.99 -14.96
CA ILE A 19 -43.29 -5.41 -16.16
C ILE A 19 -42.64 -4.07 -15.86
N ASN A 20 -43.31 -3.20 -15.09
CA ASN A 20 -42.73 -1.91 -14.72
C ASN A 20 -41.49 -2.07 -13.85
N VAL A 21 -41.51 -2.98 -12.87
CA VAL A 21 -40.34 -3.27 -12.03
C VAL A 21 -39.19 -3.82 -12.87
N LEU A 22 -39.47 -4.73 -13.81
CA LEU A 22 -38.44 -5.29 -14.70
C LEU A 22 -37.84 -4.23 -15.62
N LYS A 23 -38.64 -3.29 -16.14
CA LYS A 23 -38.14 -2.15 -16.93
C LYS A 23 -37.26 -1.20 -16.11
N GLU A 24 -37.59 -0.99 -14.84
CA GLU A 24 -36.76 -0.19 -13.94
C GLU A 24 -35.41 -0.90 -13.69
N HIS A 25 -35.43 -2.21 -13.46
CA HIS A 25 -34.21 -2.99 -13.30
C HIS A 25 -33.34 -3.03 -14.57
N GLU A 26 -33.94 -3.10 -15.76
CA GLU A 26 -33.22 -3.00 -17.04
C GLU A 26 -32.48 -1.66 -17.15
N LYS A 27 -33.15 -0.57 -16.81
CA LYS A 27 -32.57 0.78 -16.80
C LYS A 27 -31.44 0.92 -15.78
N ASP A 28 -31.59 0.33 -14.60
CA ASP A 28 -30.57 0.33 -13.57
C ASP A 28 -29.34 -0.49 -13.99
N LEU A 29 -29.53 -1.62 -14.67
CA LEU A 29 -28.44 -2.41 -15.24
C LEU A 29 -27.69 -1.64 -16.33
N ASP A 30 -28.41 -0.96 -17.25
CA ASP A 30 -27.77 -0.11 -18.27
C ASP A 30 -26.95 1.01 -17.64
N ARG A 31 -27.44 1.61 -16.55
CA ARG A 31 -26.69 2.61 -15.80
C ARG A 31 -25.43 2.01 -15.18
N LEU A 32 -25.55 0.86 -14.51
CA LEU A 32 -24.41 0.19 -13.89
C LEU A 32 -23.35 -0.20 -14.92
N ILE A 33 -23.75 -0.71 -16.09
CA ILE A 33 -22.84 -1.04 -17.19
C ILE A 33 -22.06 0.21 -17.64
N ASN A 34 -22.74 1.35 -17.79
CA ASN A 34 -22.08 2.61 -18.15
C ASN A 34 -21.11 3.10 -17.05
N GLU A 35 -21.50 2.99 -15.78
CA GLU A 35 -20.62 3.34 -14.66
C GLU A 35 -19.38 2.44 -14.60
N LEU A 36 -19.54 1.12 -14.81
CA LEU A 36 -18.42 0.18 -14.91
C LEU A 36 -17.51 0.49 -16.10
N GLY A 37 -18.06 0.88 -17.24
CA GLY A 37 -17.29 1.32 -18.41
C GLY A 37 -16.38 2.51 -18.09
N ASN A 38 -16.93 3.54 -17.45
CA ASN A 38 -16.17 4.73 -17.03
C ASN A 38 -15.10 4.39 -15.97
N ILE A 39 -15.40 3.50 -15.02
CA ILE A 39 -14.41 3.03 -14.04
C ILE A 39 -13.27 2.27 -14.73
N THR A 40 -13.61 1.43 -15.71
CA THR A 40 -12.64 0.63 -16.46
C THR A 40 -11.74 1.50 -17.33
N GLU A 41 -12.29 2.54 -17.97
CA GLU A 41 -11.53 3.53 -18.73
C GLU A 41 -10.52 4.27 -17.82
N ARG A 42 -10.97 4.77 -16.67
CA ARG A 42 -10.10 5.40 -15.67
C ARG A 42 -9.04 4.45 -15.08
N LEU A 43 -9.35 3.15 -15.01
CA LEU A 43 -8.39 2.13 -14.59
C LEU A 43 -7.38 1.83 -15.71
N GLY A 44 -7.79 1.93 -16.97
CA GLY A 44 -6.89 1.88 -18.13
C GLY A 44 -5.83 2.99 -18.06
N ASP A 45 -6.23 4.21 -17.69
CA ASP A 45 -5.29 5.32 -17.44
C ASP A 45 -4.31 5.04 -16.29
N ALA A 46 -4.71 4.22 -15.31
CA ALA A 46 -3.82 3.79 -14.23
C ALA A 46 -2.68 2.88 -14.76
N GLY A 47 -2.89 2.18 -15.87
CA GLY A 47 -1.83 1.46 -16.59
C GLY A 47 -0.79 2.40 -17.19
N GLU A 48 -1.22 3.50 -17.81
CA GLU A 48 -0.29 4.55 -18.30
C GLU A 48 0.48 5.20 -17.15
N PHE A 49 -0.18 5.38 -16.00
CA PHE A 49 0.49 5.86 -14.79
C PHE A 49 1.55 4.89 -14.27
N SER A 50 1.30 3.58 -14.35
CA SER A 50 2.27 2.54 -14.00
C SER A 50 3.52 2.59 -14.89
N GLU A 51 3.35 2.76 -16.21
CA GLU A 51 4.48 2.88 -17.14
C GLU A 51 5.33 4.13 -16.85
N LYS A 52 4.68 5.26 -16.54
CA LYS A 52 5.40 6.49 -16.13
C LYS A 52 6.17 6.28 -14.82
N ILE A 53 5.62 5.54 -13.86
CA ILE A 53 6.30 5.20 -12.60
C ILE A 53 7.54 4.34 -12.87
N GLU A 54 7.42 3.29 -13.68
CA GLU A 54 8.53 2.41 -14.03
C GLU A 54 9.69 3.22 -14.65
N LYS A 55 9.37 4.14 -15.57
CA LYS A 55 10.36 5.04 -16.17
C LYS A 55 11.03 6.00 -15.17
N VAL A 56 10.31 6.41 -14.13
CA VAL A 56 10.87 7.23 -13.04
C VAL A 56 11.78 6.39 -12.14
N GLU A 57 11.41 5.15 -11.85
CA GLU A 57 12.23 4.20 -11.07
C GLU A 57 13.54 3.85 -11.78
N GLU A 58 13.51 3.65 -13.10
CA GLU A 58 14.72 3.46 -13.92
C GLU A 58 15.67 4.66 -13.82
N ARG A 59 15.13 5.87 -13.98
CA ARG A 59 15.93 7.11 -13.85
C ARG A 59 16.51 7.28 -12.45
N LEU A 60 15.75 6.94 -11.41
CA LEU A 60 16.21 7.00 -10.03
C LEU A 60 17.36 6.00 -9.79
N THR A 61 17.24 4.79 -10.34
CA THR A 61 18.30 3.77 -10.27
C THR A 61 19.56 4.22 -11.00
N GLY A 62 19.42 4.85 -12.17
CA GLY A 62 20.52 5.48 -12.90
C GLY A 62 21.24 6.55 -12.06
N LEU A 63 20.49 7.46 -11.46
CA LEU A 63 21.03 8.50 -10.58
C LEU A 63 21.73 7.90 -9.35
N GLN A 64 21.17 6.85 -8.74
CA GLN A 64 21.82 6.16 -7.61
C GLN A 64 23.17 5.55 -8.01
N ASN A 65 23.26 4.96 -9.21
CA ASN A 65 24.51 4.43 -9.73
C ASN A 65 25.53 5.55 -9.99
N GLU A 66 25.11 6.66 -10.56
CA GLU A 66 25.98 7.83 -10.78
C GLU A 66 26.51 8.41 -9.46
N ILE A 67 25.65 8.57 -8.45
CA ILE A 67 26.05 9.02 -7.10
C ILE A 67 27.04 8.03 -6.48
N THR A 68 26.79 6.72 -6.59
CA THR A 68 27.69 5.68 -6.08
C THR A 68 29.06 5.75 -6.75
N ASN A 69 29.09 5.92 -8.07
CA ASN A 69 30.33 6.10 -8.82
C ASN A 69 31.06 7.38 -8.38
N LEU A 70 30.35 8.49 -8.20
CA LEU A 70 30.93 9.75 -7.75
C LEU A 70 31.55 9.64 -6.35
N ILE A 71 30.87 8.96 -5.42
CA ILE A 71 31.40 8.64 -4.08
C ILE A 71 32.68 7.81 -4.20
N SER A 72 32.72 6.82 -5.10
CA SER A 72 33.91 6.00 -5.36
C SER A 72 35.08 6.84 -5.88
N TYR A 73 34.83 7.76 -6.83
CA TYR A 73 35.86 8.66 -7.35
C TYR A 73 36.39 9.63 -6.28
N LEU A 74 35.52 10.15 -5.41
CA LEU A 74 35.93 11.03 -4.32
C LEU A 74 36.66 10.27 -3.21
N SER A 75 36.30 9.00 -2.97
CA SER A 75 36.93 8.13 -1.97
C SER A 75 38.28 7.56 -2.41
N THR A 76 38.58 7.58 -3.71
CA THR A 76 39.85 7.08 -4.28
C THR A 76 40.93 8.17 -4.43
N SER A 77 40.74 9.33 -3.79
CA SER A 77 41.81 10.33 -3.61
C SER A 77 42.92 9.78 -2.70
N PRO A 78 44.19 9.72 -3.15
CA PRO A 78 45.29 9.18 -2.36
C PRO A 78 45.75 10.22 -1.34
N HIS A 79 45.39 10.02 -0.07
CA HIS A 79 46.17 10.60 1.03
C HIS A 79 47.42 9.74 1.23
N GLU A 80 48.55 10.24 0.73
CA GLU A 80 49.89 9.75 1.03
C GLU A 80 50.15 9.76 2.54
N ALA A 81 50.25 8.57 3.14
CA ALA A 81 50.99 8.34 4.38
C ALA A 81 51.39 6.85 4.51
N GLN A 82 52.55 6.53 3.90
CA GLN A 82 53.62 5.64 4.40
C GLN A 82 53.28 4.20 4.87
N ALA A 83 53.57 3.26 3.95
CA ALA A 83 54.30 1.99 4.06
C ALA A 83 54.42 1.23 5.41
N ILE A 84 54.06 -0.08 5.42
CA ILE A 84 54.96 -1.27 5.59
C ILE A 84 54.29 -2.51 4.91
N PRO A 85 55.03 -3.43 4.23
CA PRO A 85 54.46 -4.40 3.28
C PRO A 85 54.32 -5.82 3.85
N VAL A 86 53.33 -6.60 3.35
CA VAL A 86 53.44 -8.07 3.29
C VAL A 86 52.87 -8.57 1.97
N THR A 87 53.72 -9.30 1.26
CA THR A 87 53.58 -9.84 -0.09
C THR A 87 52.70 -11.08 -0.19
N VAL A 88 51.85 -11.08 -1.23
CA VAL A 88 51.61 -12.17 -2.21
C VAL A 88 50.82 -13.39 -1.72
N THR A 89 49.63 -13.62 -2.29
CA THR A 89 49.39 -14.63 -3.36
C THR A 89 47.93 -14.52 -3.82
N GLN A 90 47.75 -14.16 -5.11
CA GLN A 90 46.51 -14.38 -5.83
C GLN A 90 46.46 -15.86 -6.23
N GLU A 91 45.35 -16.54 -5.98
CA GLU A 91 44.79 -17.49 -6.93
C GLU A 91 43.30 -17.74 -6.64
N GLN A 92 42.55 -17.70 -7.72
CA GLN A 92 41.11 -17.84 -7.81
C GLN A 92 40.67 -19.27 -7.50
N LYS A 93 39.46 -19.44 -6.94
CA LYS A 93 38.41 -20.37 -7.40
C LYS A 93 37.49 -20.80 -6.25
N THR A 94 36.28 -20.27 -6.30
CA THR A 94 35.02 -20.83 -5.79
C THR A 94 34.90 -21.08 -4.28
N GLN A 95 33.78 -20.60 -3.74
CA GLN A 95 33.14 -21.03 -2.50
C GLN A 95 33.52 -20.24 -1.24
N THR A 96 32.47 -19.73 -0.58
CA THR A 96 32.40 -19.23 0.81
C THR A 96 32.86 -17.79 1.10
N LEU A 97 31.98 -16.83 0.80
CA LEU A 97 31.77 -15.66 1.67
C LEU A 97 30.27 -15.63 2.03
N LYS A 98 29.73 -16.65 2.72
CA LYS A 98 29.43 -16.51 4.15
C LYS A 98 30.29 -15.44 4.81
N THR A 99 29.93 -14.18 4.61
CA THR A 99 30.19 -13.16 5.63
C THR A 99 29.57 -13.74 6.89
N ARG A 100 30.44 -14.20 7.80
CA ARG A 100 30.08 -14.47 9.18
C ARG A 100 29.60 -13.13 9.73
N ILE A 101 28.33 -12.80 9.50
CA ILE A 101 27.63 -11.96 10.44
C ILE A 101 27.58 -12.87 11.66
N THR A 102 28.40 -12.55 12.65
CA THR A 102 28.08 -12.87 14.04
C THR A 102 26.67 -12.35 14.26
N GLN A 103 25.67 -13.14 13.86
CA GLN A 103 24.28 -12.85 14.14
C GLN A 103 24.20 -13.03 15.65
N GLY A 104 24.34 -11.90 16.33
CA GLY A 104 24.05 -11.80 17.74
C GLY A 104 22.65 -12.34 18.01
N PRO A 105 22.30 -12.57 19.28
CA PRO A 105 21.00 -13.07 19.65
C PRO A 105 19.90 -12.30 18.90
N PRO A 106 18.87 -12.99 18.37
CA PRO A 106 17.84 -12.37 17.55
C PRO A 106 17.25 -11.17 18.28
N VAL A 107 17.39 -9.99 17.68
CA VAL A 107 16.96 -8.73 18.29
C VAL A 107 15.51 -8.49 17.89
N ILE A 108 14.64 -8.42 18.89
CA ILE A 108 13.23 -8.06 18.70
C ILE A 108 13.09 -6.59 19.06
N LEU A 109 12.80 -5.77 18.06
CA LEU A 109 12.68 -4.33 18.21
C LEU A 109 11.19 -3.98 18.24
N ARG A 110 10.68 -3.56 19.40
CA ARG A 110 9.27 -3.23 19.57
C ARG A 110 9.04 -1.73 19.41
N CYS A 111 8.44 -1.36 18.29
CA CYS A 111 8.04 0.01 17.99
C CYS A 111 6.66 0.30 18.60
N LYS A 112 6.56 1.42 19.32
CA LYS A 112 5.27 1.96 19.77
C LYS A 112 4.66 2.95 18.78
N GLN A 113 5.51 3.65 18.02
CA GLN A 113 5.10 4.56 16.97
C GLN A 113 5.08 3.83 15.64
N TRP A 114 4.07 4.12 14.83
CA TRP A 114 3.89 3.50 13.51
C TRP A 114 4.98 3.97 12.53
N GLU A 115 5.36 5.23 12.63
CA GLU A 115 6.35 5.88 11.75
C GLU A 115 7.72 5.23 11.90
N ASP A 116 8.14 4.96 13.15
CA ASP A 116 9.40 4.26 13.44
C ASP A 116 9.38 2.85 12.86
N PHE A 117 8.24 2.15 12.99
CA PHE A 117 8.06 0.84 12.38
C PHE A 117 8.20 0.92 10.85
N GLN A 118 7.55 1.89 10.19
CA GLN A 118 7.65 2.05 8.73
C GLN A 118 9.08 2.30 8.27
N THR A 119 9.82 3.19 8.94
CA THR A 119 11.21 3.49 8.58
C THR A 119 12.12 2.28 8.77
N LEU A 120 11.96 1.55 9.87
CA LEU A 120 12.81 0.38 10.19
C LEU A 120 12.46 -0.84 9.35
N ALA A 121 11.16 -1.08 9.11
CA ALA A 121 10.65 -2.19 8.31
C ALA A 121 10.70 -1.92 6.79
N TYR A 122 11.11 -0.73 6.36
CA TYR A 122 11.31 -0.43 4.95
C TYR A 122 12.31 -1.42 4.34
N GLN A 123 11.91 -2.09 3.25
CA GLN A 123 12.66 -3.18 2.61
C GLN A 123 12.87 -4.43 3.50
N ALA A 124 11.97 -4.72 4.43
CA ALA A 124 11.96 -5.99 5.15
C ALA A 124 11.76 -7.19 4.19
N GLN A 125 12.36 -8.33 4.54
CA GLN A 125 12.29 -9.57 3.76
C GLN A 125 10.91 -10.22 3.81
N THR A 126 10.31 -10.21 4.99
CA THR A 126 9.00 -10.81 5.25
C THR A 126 8.24 -9.97 6.26
N LEU A 127 6.93 -9.86 6.07
CA LEU A 127 6.01 -9.22 7.01
C LEU A 127 4.93 -10.23 7.43
N SER A 128 4.59 -10.26 8.70
CA SER A 128 3.39 -10.91 9.23
C SER A 128 2.55 -9.89 9.98
N PHE A 129 1.22 -10.01 9.90
CA PHE A 129 0.33 -9.12 10.62
C PHE A 129 -0.76 -9.92 11.32
N LEU A 130 -1.25 -9.36 12.43
CA LEU A 130 -2.36 -9.87 13.21
C LEU A 130 -3.29 -8.70 13.51
N TYR A 131 -4.54 -8.82 13.09
CA TYR A 131 -5.58 -7.86 13.41
C TYR A 131 -6.64 -8.52 14.29
N LYS A 132 -6.82 -7.99 15.50
CA LYS A 132 -7.85 -8.42 16.44
C LYS A 132 -8.98 -7.39 16.44
N GLU A 133 -10.02 -7.65 15.64
CA GLU A 133 -11.16 -6.74 15.45
C GLU A 133 -11.86 -6.37 16.77
N THR A 134 -12.06 -7.34 17.66
CA THR A 134 -12.70 -7.16 18.97
C THR A 134 -11.95 -6.19 19.89
N GLU A 135 -10.62 -6.12 19.78
CA GLU A 135 -9.76 -5.28 20.62
C GLU A 135 -9.26 -4.01 19.90
N LYS A 136 -9.60 -3.84 18.60
CA LYS A 136 -9.02 -2.82 17.70
C LYS A 136 -7.49 -2.76 17.73
N LYS A 137 -6.85 -3.90 18.01
CA LYS A 137 -5.39 -4.02 18.06
C LYS A 137 -4.86 -4.55 16.76
N PHE A 138 -3.91 -3.81 16.20
CA PHE A 138 -3.11 -4.17 15.07
C PHE A 138 -1.69 -4.48 15.55
N GLN A 139 -1.20 -5.67 15.21
CA GLN A 139 0.18 -6.04 15.41
C GLN A 139 0.78 -6.40 14.04
N VAL A 140 1.98 -5.94 13.77
CA VAL A 140 2.73 -6.33 12.57
C VAL A 140 4.18 -6.57 12.94
N ASP A 141 4.72 -7.66 12.43
CA ASP A 141 6.10 -8.09 12.63
C ASP A 141 6.81 -8.11 11.27
N ALA A 142 7.94 -7.43 11.16
CA ALA A 142 8.78 -7.37 9.97
C ALA A 142 10.11 -8.05 10.25
N LEU A 143 10.53 -8.96 9.37
CA LEU A 143 11.83 -9.60 9.42
C LEU A 143 12.80 -8.88 8.48
N LYS A 144 13.87 -8.30 9.02
CA LYS A 144 14.92 -7.64 8.24
C LYS A 144 16.30 -8.04 8.75
N GLU A 145 17.05 -8.76 7.91
CA GLU A 145 18.49 -9.07 8.05
C GLU A 145 18.92 -9.80 9.34
N ASN A 146 17.96 -10.30 10.14
CA ASN A 146 18.05 -10.94 11.48
C ASN A 146 17.46 -10.13 12.65
N GLN A 147 16.66 -9.10 12.36
CA GLN A 147 15.88 -8.36 13.34
C GLN A 147 14.38 -8.57 13.08
N ILE A 148 13.62 -8.84 14.14
CA ILE A 148 12.17 -8.84 14.09
C ILE A 148 11.71 -7.50 14.64
N ILE A 149 11.16 -6.66 13.78
CA ILE A 149 10.62 -5.35 14.14
C ILE A 149 9.13 -5.55 14.35
N THR A 150 8.63 -5.35 15.56
CA THR A 150 7.22 -5.53 15.93
C THR A 150 6.59 -4.18 16.22
N TYR A 151 5.51 -3.84 15.54
CA TYR A 151 4.59 -2.78 15.97
C TYR A 151 3.35 -3.42 16.60
N SER A 152 2.89 -2.87 17.71
CA SER A 152 1.59 -3.22 18.30
C SER A 152 0.90 -1.95 18.77
N GLY A 153 -0.28 -1.67 18.21
CA GLY A 153 -1.02 -0.45 18.48
C GLY A 153 -2.38 -0.46 17.79
N GLU A 154 -2.99 0.72 17.69
CA GLU A 154 -4.19 0.89 16.87
C GLU A 154 -3.82 0.83 15.38
N LEU A 155 -4.81 0.47 14.55
CA LEU A 155 -4.64 0.52 13.10
C LEU A 155 -4.26 1.96 12.71
N PRO A 156 -3.14 2.16 12.00
CA PRO A 156 -2.74 3.49 11.57
C PRO A 156 -3.84 4.09 10.70
N LYS A 157 -4.54 5.10 11.24
CA LYS A 157 -5.61 5.77 10.50
C LYS A 157 -4.96 6.69 9.47
N GLN A 158 -5.14 6.40 8.20
CA GLN A 158 -4.78 7.32 7.11
C GLN A 158 -5.82 8.44 6.97
N THR A 159 -6.19 9.08 8.09
CA THR A 159 -7.17 10.18 8.11
C THR A 159 -6.70 11.37 7.28
N ASN A 160 -5.39 11.55 7.11
CA ASN A 160 -4.83 12.56 6.20
C ASN A 160 -5.24 12.30 4.75
N LEU A 161 -5.16 11.07 4.24
CA LEU A 161 -5.60 10.76 2.87
C LEU A 161 -7.11 10.98 2.71
N LEU A 162 -7.89 10.62 3.74
CA LEU A 162 -9.33 10.87 3.74
C LEU A 162 -9.65 12.38 3.76
N LYS A 163 -8.92 13.17 4.54
CA LYS A 163 -9.06 14.64 4.58
C LYS A 163 -8.66 15.27 3.26
N THR A 164 -7.54 14.87 2.65
CA THR A 164 -7.13 15.34 1.33
C THR A 164 -8.14 14.97 0.25
N TRP A 165 -8.68 13.76 0.31
CA TRP A 165 -9.73 13.31 -0.59
C TRP A 165 -11.03 14.12 -0.43
N LEU A 166 -11.50 14.30 0.81
CA LEU A 166 -12.67 15.13 1.12
C LEU A 166 -12.46 16.59 0.73
N SER A 167 -11.25 17.11 0.95
CA SER A 167 -10.87 18.47 0.58
C SER A 167 -11.00 18.69 -0.92
N LYS A 168 -10.44 17.77 -1.72
CA LYS A 168 -10.50 17.83 -3.17
C LYS A 168 -11.91 17.60 -3.73
N LYS A 169 -12.71 16.78 -3.06
CA LYS A 169 -14.08 16.46 -3.50
C LYS A 169 -15.12 17.52 -3.14
N LEU A 170 -14.95 18.18 -2.00
CA LEU A 170 -15.92 19.14 -1.46
C LEU A 170 -15.45 20.60 -1.58
N ASP A 171 -14.25 20.83 -2.10
CA ASP A 171 -13.59 22.15 -2.18
C ASP A 171 -13.51 22.84 -0.80
N ILE A 172 -13.24 22.03 0.23
CA ILE A 172 -13.08 22.50 1.61
C ILE A 172 -11.60 22.41 1.95
N PRO A 173 -10.94 23.49 2.44
CA PRO A 173 -9.55 23.42 2.87
C PRO A 173 -9.33 22.34 3.94
N GLU A 174 -8.28 21.52 3.84
CA GLU A 174 -8.01 20.42 4.80
C GLU A 174 -8.01 20.88 6.26
N LYS A 175 -7.56 22.12 6.52
CA LYS A 175 -7.60 22.76 7.85
C LYS A 175 -9.00 22.86 8.48
N ASN A 176 -10.04 22.85 7.65
CA ASN A 176 -11.44 22.94 8.06
C ASN A 176 -12.10 21.56 8.15
N ILE A 177 -11.38 20.47 7.84
CA ILE A 177 -11.89 19.10 7.90
C ILE A 177 -11.46 18.48 9.22
N LEU A 178 -12.43 18.39 10.13
CA LEU A 178 -12.25 17.86 11.48
C LEU A 178 -12.76 16.42 11.55
N GLU A 179 -12.02 15.56 12.23
CA GLU A 179 -12.46 14.21 12.57
C GLU A 179 -13.25 14.31 13.89
N GLY A 180 -14.57 14.06 13.85
CA GLY A 180 -15.43 14.18 15.02
C GLY A 180 -16.91 14.14 14.66
N ILE A 181 -17.76 14.20 15.68
CA ILE A 181 -19.22 14.27 15.52
C ILE A 181 -19.61 15.76 15.60
N LEU A 182 -20.12 16.31 14.49
CA LEU A 182 -20.72 17.65 14.50
C LEU A 182 -22.12 17.55 15.12
N ALA A 183 -22.23 17.85 16.41
CA ALA A 183 -23.52 17.98 17.09
C ALA A 183 -23.97 19.43 17.04
N ILE A 184 -25.15 19.67 16.47
CA ILE A 184 -25.84 20.95 16.57
C ILE A 184 -26.75 20.84 17.80
N GLY A 185 -26.47 21.65 18.83
CA GLY A 185 -27.29 21.80 20.03
C GLY A 185 -28.00 23.14 20.02
#